data_AF-A0A3S0ZX14-F1
#
_entry.id   AF-A0A3S0ZX14-F1
#
_cell.length_a   1.000
_cell.length_b   1.000
_cell.length_c   1.000
_cell.angle_alpha   90.00
_cell.angle_beta   90.00
_cell.angle_gamma   90.00
#
_symmetry.space_group_name_H-M   'P 1'
#
loop_
_entity.id
_entity.type
_entity.pdbx_description
1 polymer ?
#
loop_
_entity_poly.entity_id
_entity_poly.type
_entity_poly.pdbx_seq_one_letter_code
_entity_poly.pdbx_strand_id
1 'polypeptide(L)'
;MMMINNDEDEGDYDDDDDDDDDEDDDDNDDDDDDDDDDDDDDDGDGDASDAKESKLASRIWQYNRRPAKPSEDDEEDRWTMPGTGWESTTTESSMHEFSDNSRPYKPFIPDLDAPGKLESIKERFLQRSRLLTQQCSQPQYMKAVTLNNAKARLVKVAYGKLNYCPVPKIGTTFTKSIERRHFSEKRIKVKRKPHKSYFLVREPYSRLMSGYIGKIVTNQPWWKSFGRLIISKFRPGASKQRVDCGNGVTFPEFVKYLIYSQDTGKYLNTHFQPIHQQCGICRIDFDFIGHLETLSDDMSYMLHSVDINGKDLNFDDSEGTIRGKCRDTVKRQTQIKKCQDMCSMMETIWWSFQARGLISKDIELPIKGKRCGTISGDEFAEIAMRAHNASLGNIERSKQKRDALVQLFTQVPIQDRLRLRELYLADFELFGYDSMPPDLFPEIRQTN
;
A
#
# COMPACT_ATOMS: atom_id res chain seq x y z
N MET A 1 23.95 6.27 78.15
CA MET A 1 23.35 5.23 79.02
C MET A 1 23.09 4.03 78.13
N MET A 2 23.56 2.83 78.52
CA MET A 2 23.35 1.49 77.93
C MET A 2 22.93 1.44 76.43
N MET A 3 23.86 1.10 75.52
CA MET A 3 24.21 -0.28 75.06
C MET A 3 23.48 -0.60 73.74
N ILE A 4 24.16 -1.09 72.68
CA ILE A 4 24.77 -2.42 72.49
C ILE A 4 23.67 -3.51 72.50
N ASN A 5 23.51 -4.37 71.49
CA ASN A 5 24.22 -4.50 70.19
C ASN A 5 23.20 -4.90 69.09
N ASN A 6 23.39 -5.63 67.98
CA ASN A 6 24.38 -6.56 67.34
C ASN A 6 24.05 -6.45 65.79
N ASP A 7 24.55 -7.05 64.70
CA ASP A 7 25.50 -8.08 64.17
C ASP A 7 25.61 -7.77 62.63
N GLU A 8 26.32 -8.39 61.67
CA GLU A 8 27.58 -9.16 61.39
C GLU A 8 27.55 -9.37 59.83
N ASP A 9 28.60 -9.33 58.99
CA ASP A 9 29.95 -8.74 59.07
C ASP A 9 30.58 -8.59 57.64
N GLU A 10 31.89 -8.33 57.59
CA GLU A 10 32.87 -8.35 56.46
C GLU A 10 32.83 -9.65 55.59
N GLY A 11 33.45 -9.80 54.41
CA GLY A 11 34.41 -8.98 53.63
C GLY A 11 34.89 -9.72 52.36
N ASP A 12 36.06 -9.35 51.82
CA ASP A 12 36.95 -10.12 50.91
C ASP A 12 36.45 -10.47 49.47
N TYR A 13 37.26 -10.60 48.41
CA TYR A 13 38.62 -10.12 48.04
C TYR A 13 38.86 -10.37 46.53
N ASP A 14 39.81 -9.65 45.90
CA ASP A 14 40.76 -10.05 44.81
C ASP A 14 40.22 -10.63 43.46
N ASP A 15 40.89 -10.54 42.29
CA ASP A 15 42.00 -9.70 41.81
C ASP A 15 42.09 -9.71 40.26
N ASP A 16 43.08 -8.97 39.74
CA ASP A 16 43.82 -9.14 38.47
C ASP A 16 43.18 -8.77 37.09
N ASP A 17 44.07 -8.22 36.25
CA ASP A 17 43.91 -7.93 34.81
C ASP A 17 44.30 -9.15 33.94
N ASP A 18 43.91 -9.16 32.67
CA ASP A 18 44.75 -9.67 31.57
C ASP A 18 44.30 -9.02 30.23
N ASP A 19 45.26 -8.58 29.42
CA ASP A 19 45.06 -8.20 28.01
C ASP A 19 45.18 -9.47 27.13
N ASP A 20 44.37 -9.58 26.07
CA ASP A 20 44.80 -10.26 24.84
C ASP A 20 43.97 -9.75 23.64
N ASP A 21 44.65 -9.50 22.51
CA ASP A 21 44.02 -9.26 21.20
C ASP A 21 43.61 -10.60 20.56
N ASP A 22 42.50 -10.63 19.81
CA ASP A 22 42.35 -11.62 18.73
C ASP A 22 41.51 -11.04 17.57
N GLU A 23 41.84 -11.43 16.34
CA GLU A 23 41.27 -10.93 15.08
C GLU A 23 40.16 -11.86 14.55
N ASP A 24 39.36 -11.37 13.57
CA ASP A 24 38.47 -12.12 12.66
C ASP A 24 37.36 -13.02 13.30
N ASP A 25 36.12 -13.07 12.79
CA ASP A 25 35.76 -13.61 11.47
C ASP A 25 34.30 -13.23 11.03
N ASP A 26 33.89 -13.65 9.82
CA ASP A 26 32.57 -13.37 9.22
C ASP A 26 31.44 -14.35 9.64
N ASP A 27 30.34 -13.84 10.23
CA ASP A 27 28.99 -14.42 10.15
C ASP A 27 28.03 -13.31 9.62
N ASN A 28 27.36 -13.38 8.47
CA ASN A 28 26.66 -14.47 7.77
C ASN A 28 25.47 -15.08 8.54
N ASP A 29 24.38 -14.31 8.65
CA ASP A 29 23.03 -14.87 8.68
C ASP A 29 22.25 -14.43 7.42
N ASP A 30 21.91 -15.40 6.57
CA ASP A 30 20.91 -15.27 5.49
C ASP A 30 19.51 -14.99 6.13
N ASP A 31 18.62 -14.18 5.56
CA ASP A 31 17.68 -14.47 4.44
C ASP A 31 16.63 -15.56 4.73
N ASP A 32 15.42 -15.39 4.17
CA ASP A 32 14.17 -16.18 4.36
C ASP A 32 13.53 -16.08 5.78
N ASP A 33 12.19 -16.11 6.01
CA ASP A 33 10.97 -16.06 5.18
C ASP A 33 10.11 -14.83 5.64
N ASP A 34 9.11 -14.23 4.96
CA ASP A 34 7.96 -14.64 4.12
C ASP A 34 6.79 -15.37 4.87
N ASP A 35 5.65 -14.67 4.99
CA ASP A 35 4.27 -15.12 5.29
C ASP A 35 3.97 -16.16 6.42
N ASP A 36 3.95 -15.72 7.68
CA ASP A 36 3.11 -16.31 8.76
C ASP A 36 1.75 -15.57 8.88
N ASP A 37 0.70 -16.13 8.26
CA ASP A 37 -0.69 -15.81 8.60
C ASP A 37 -1.44 -17.14 8.81
N ASP A 38 -1.42 -17.64 10.05
CA ASP A 38 -2.03 -18.92 10.43
C ASP A 38 -3.53 -19.00 10.04
N ASP A 39 -3.85 -19.88 9.10
CA ASP A 39 -5.16 -20.51 8.99
C ASP A 39 -5.17 -21.75 9.91
N ASP A 40 -5.67 -21.60 11.14
CA ASP A 40 -5.95 -22.72 12.06
C ASP A 40 -6.95 -23.71 11.40
N ASP A 41 -6.50 -24.93 11.06
CA ASP A 41 -7.40 -26.06 10.78
C ASP A 41 -8.19 -26.43 12.06
N ASP A 42 -9.52 -26.57 11.94
CA ASP A 42 -10.42 -27.05 13.01
C ASP A 42 -11.22 -28.24 12.44
N ASP A 43 -10.71 -29.46 12.69
CA ASP A 43 -11.20 -30.72 12.08
C ASP A 43 -12.70 -30.97 12.36
N GLY A 44 -13.51 -30.99 11.29
CA GLY A 44 -14.94 -31.28 11.33
C GLY A 44 -15.36 -32.25 10.23
N ASP A 45 -15.69 -33.50 10.62
CA ASP A 45 -15.98 -34.61 9.72
C ASP A 45 -17.03 -34.34 8.62
N GLY A 46 -16.56 -34.32 7.36
CA GLY A 46 -17.12 -35.13 6.26
C GLY A 46 -18.38 -34.67 5.49
N ASP A 47 -18.21 -34.51 4.17
CA ASP A 47 -18.95 -35.32 3.18
C ASP A 47 -18.12 -35.49 1.87
N ALA A 48 -18.40 -36.51 1.07
CA ALA A 48 -17.55 -37.00 -0.02
C ALA A 48 -18.06 -36.66 -1.44
N SER A 49 -18.36 -35.38 -1.72
CA SER A 49 -18.86 -34.90 -3.03
C SER A 49 -17.77 -34.44 -4.01
N ASP A 50 -16.82 -33.63 -3.55
CA ASP A 50 -16.14 -32.64 -4.42
C ASP A 50 -15.03 -33.22 -5.32
N ALA A 51 -14.54 -34.41 -5.00
CA ALA A 51 -13.53 -35.13 -5.80
C ALA A 51 -13.98 -35.48 -7.24
N LYS A 52 -15.23 -35.21 -7.61
CA LYS A 52 -15.79 -35.47 -8.96
C LYS A 52 -15.83 -34.24 -9.88
N GLU A 53 -15.97 -33.02 -9.37
CA GLU A 53 -16.10 -31.82 -10.23
C GLU A 53 -14.77 -31.40 -10.87
N SER A 54 -13.64 -31.62 -10.19
CA SER A 54 -12.29 -31.35 -10.71
C SER A 54 -12.01 -32.05 -12.07
N LYS A 55 -12.62 -33.22 -12.30
CA LYS A 55 -12.52 -33.96 -13.58
C LYS A 55 -13.49 -33.49 -14.67
N LEU A 56 -14.44 -32.61 -14.36
CA LEU A 56 -15.37 -32.01 -15.32
C LEU A 56 -14.78 -30.73 -15.94
N ALA A 57 -14.12 -29.89 -15.16
CA ALA A 57 -13.47 -28.66 -15.64
C ALA A 57 -12.48 -28.93 -16.80
N SER A 58 -11.64 -29.96 -16.66
CA SER A 58 -10.66 -30.36 -17.69
C SER A 58 -11.28 -30.96 -18.96
N ARG A 59 -12.57 -31.34 -18.95
CA ARG A 59 -13.26 -31.92 -20.12
C ARG A 59 -13.97 -30.89 -21.01
N ILE A 60 -14.38 -29.75 -20.45
CA ILE A 60 -15.10 -28.71 -21.20
C ILE A 60 -14.14 -27.93 -22.15
N TRP A 61 -12.84 -27.92 -21.86
CA TRP A 61 -11.84 -27.15 -22.62
C TRP A 61 -11.60 -27.61 -24.08
N GLN A 62 -12.09 -28.79 -24.49
CA GLN A 62 -11.78 -29.34 -25.82
C GLN A 62 -12.69 -28.89 -26.97
N TYR A 63 -13.87 -28.32 -26.71
CA TYR A 63 -14.93 -28.26 -27.74
C TYR A 63 -15.00 -26.99 -28.62
N ASN A 64 -14.20 -25.95 -28.36
CA ASN A 64 -14.18 -24.73 -29.19
C ASN A 64 -12.80 -24.46 -29.82
N ARG A 65 -12.45 -25.26 -30.82
CA ARG A 65 -11.29 -25.03 -31.71
C ARG A 65 -11.72 -24.83 -33.17
N ARG A 66 -11.56 -23.62 -33.68
CA ARG A 66 -11.21 -23.35 -35.08
C ARG A 66 -10.10 -22.29 -35.08
N PRO A 67 -8.86 -22.62 -35.49
CA PRO A 67 -7.78 -21.64 -35.51
C PRO A 67 -7.92 -20.73 -36.75
N ALA A 68 -7.86 -19.42 -36.52
CA ALA A 68 -7.28 -18.53 -37.52
C ALA A 68 -5.76 -18.78 -37.55
N LYS A 69 -5.11 -18.55 -38.70
CA LYS A 69 -3.65 -18.54 -38.77
C LYS A 69 -3.11 -17.26 -38.13
N PRO A 70 -1.97 -17.29 -37.42
CA PRO A 70 -1.25 -16.06 -37.11
C PRO A 70 -0.67 -15.45 -38.40
N SER A 71 -0.63 -14.12 -38.46
CA SER A 71 0.24 -13.35 -39.35
C SER A 71 1.60 -13.15 -38.67
N GLU A 72 2.64 -12.88 -39.47
CA GLU A 72 4.02 -12.75 -39.01
C GLU A 72 4.34 -11.29 -38.59
N ASP A 73 3.73 -10.83 -37.49
CA ASP A 73 3.87 -9.45 -36.97
C ASP A 73 4.09 -9.41 -35.43
N ASP A 74 5.08 -10.17 -34.93
CA ASP A 74 5.37 -10.32 -33.49
C ASP A 74 5.89 -9.04 -32.77
N GLU A 75 5.92 -7.86 -33.42
CA GLU A 75 6.31 -6.59 -32.78
C GLU A 75 5.18 -5.86 -32.04
N GLU A 76 3.89 -6.14 -32.34
CA GLU A 76 2.75 -5.39 -31.74
C GLU A 76 2.45 -5.72 -30.26
N ASP A 77 2.83 -6.90 -29.73
CA ASP A 77 2.51 -7.33 -28.35
C ASP A 77 3.46 -6.74 -27.27
N ARG A 78 4.29 -5.73 -27.64
CA ARG A 78 5.20 -5.05 -26.70
C ARG A 78 4.43 -4.05 -25.84
N TRP A 79 4.00 -4.49 -24.65
CA TRP A 79 3.44 -3.61 -23.61
C TRP A 79 4.33 -2.38 -23.37
N THR A 80 3.81 -1.21 -23.76
CA THR A 80 4.35 0.09 -23.40
C THR A 80 3.78 0.55 -22.07
N MET A 81 4.54 1.38 -21.36
CA MET A 81 4.09 1.93 -20.08
C MET A 81 2.95 2.93 -20.26
N PRO A 82 1.88 2.86 -19.44
CA PRO A 82 0.77 3.80 -19.50
C PRO A 82 1.23 5.19 -19.01
N GLY A 83 1.61 6.05 -19.95
CA GLY A 83 1.99 7.44 -19.68
C GLY A 83 3.40 7.86 -20.13
N THR A 84 4.00 7.24 -21.17
CA THR A 84 5.20 7.82 -21.82
C THR A 84 4.90 9.12 -22.58
N GLY A 85 3.64 9.33 -22.99
CA GLY A 85 3.15 10.55 -23.64
C GLY A 85 2.93 11.71 -22.66
N TRP A 86 3.98 12.17 -21.98
CA TRP A 86 4.02 13.53 -21.45
C TRP A 86 4.45 14.45 -22.60
N GLU A 87 3.59 15.38 -23.02
CA GLU A 87 3.98 16.39 -24.01
C GLU A 87 5.00 17.35 -23.39
N SER A 88 6.29 17.06 -23.60
CA SER A 88 7.38 17.92 -23.22
C SER A 88 7.51 19.07 -24.22
N THR A 89 7.14 20.28 -23.79
CA THR A 89 7.49 21.52 -24.51
C THR A 89 9.00 21.72 -24.40
N THR A 90 9.77 21.15 -25.33
CA THR A 90 11.23 21.16 -25.32
C THR A 90 11.78 22.57 -25.55
N THR A 91 12.17 23.25 -24.48
CA THR A 91 13.20 24.30 -24.52
C THR A 91 14.53 23.67 -24.13
N GLU A 92 15.52 23.74 -25.01
CA GLU A 92 16.89 23.34 -24.69
C GLU A 92 17.40 24.12 -23.47
N SER A 93 17.98 23.42 -22.50
CA SER A 93 18.74 24.05 -21.41
C SER A 93 19.98 23.21 -21.12
N SER A 94 21.08 23.91 -20.86
CA SER A 94 22.41 23.31 -20.76
C SER A 94 22.50 22.26 -19.65
N MET A 95 23.40 21.29 -19.83
CA MET A 95 24.01 20.61 -18.69
C MET A 95 24.61 21.67 -17.76
N HIS A 96 24.11 21.74 -16.54
CA HIS A 96 24.77 22.42 -15.43
C HIS A 96 25.18 21.39 -14.39
N GLU A 97 26.42 21.48 -13.93
CA GLU A 97 26.90 20.73 -12.78
C GLU A 97 26.14 21.22 -11.54
N PHE A 98 25.40 20.33 -10.90
CA PHE A 98 24.63 20.66 -9.70
C PHE A 98 25.58 20.82 -8.51
N SER A 99 25.73 22.05 -8.02
CA SER A 99 26.44 22.32 -6.77
C SER A 99 25.61 21.84 -5.57
N ASP A 100 26.28 21.20 -4.60
CA ASP A 100 25.62 20.74 -3.39
C ASP A 100 25.23 21.93 -2.50
N ASN A 101 23.93 22.20 -2.43
CA ASN A 101 23.29 23.11 -1.48
C ASN A 101 22.15 22.40 -0.75
N SER A 102 22.40 21.15 -0.33
CA SER A 102 21.47 20.33 0.45
C SER A 102 21.16 20.94 1.83
N ARG A 103 20.13 21.79 1.91
CA ARG A 103 19.51 22.13 3.19
C ARG A 103 18.90 20.85 3.80
N PRO A 104 19.22 20.49 5.05
CA PRO A 104 18.72 19.27 5.66
C PRO A 104 17.19 19.30 5.76
N TYR A 105 16.56 18.21 5.31
CA TYR A 105 15.11 18.03 5.36
C TYR A 105 14.64 17.99 6.83
N LYS A 106 13.89 19.01 7.25
CA LYS A 106 13.19 18.97 8.54
C LYS A 106 11.89 18.17 8.39
N PRO A 107 11.67 17.09 9.16
CA PRO A 107 10.40 16.38 9.14
C PRO A 107 9.27 17.30 9.61
N PHE A 108 8.10 17.16 9.00
CA PHE A 108 6.91 17.91 9.39
C PHE A 108 6.36 17.39 10.72
N ILE A 109 6.75 18.04 11.82
CA ILE A 109 6.10 17.87 13.12
C ILE A 109 4.88 18.80 13.11
N PRO A 110 3.63 18.29 13.15
CA PRO A 110 2.45 19.13 13.23
C PRO A 110 2.42 19.83 14.59
N ASP A 111 2.65 21.14 14.59
CA ASP A 111 2.36 21.98 15.75
C ASP A 111 0.87 21.83 16.11
N LEU A 112 0.58 21.32 17.31
CA LEU A 112 -0.77 21.17 17.88
C LEU A 112 -1.13 22.35 18.79
N ASP A 113 -0.13 23.11 19.23
CA ASP A 113 -0.26 24.26 20.12
C ASP A 113 -0.66 25.53 19.32
N ALA A 114 -0.58 25.46 17.99
CA ALA A 114 -1.10 26.43 17.03
C ALA A 114 -2.58 26.83 17.30
N PRO A 115 -2.91 28.12 17.48
CA PRO A 115 -4.25 28.56 17.91
C PRO A 115 -5.41 28.02 17.07
N GLY A 116 -6.39 27.41 17.76
CA GLY A 116 -7.61 26.87 17.14
C GLY A 116 -7.44 25.56 16.35
N LYS A 117 -6.21 25.10 16.08
CA LYS A 117 -5.97 23.88 15.31
C LYS A 117 -6.55 22.64 16.00
N LEU A 118 -6.41 22.54 17.33
CA LEU A 118 -6.95 21.44 18.14
C LEU A 118 -8.48 21.32 18.00
N GLU A 119 -9.21 22.44 18.01
CA GLU A 119 -10.67 22.46 17.86
C GLU A 119 -11.11 22.14 16.42
N SER A 120 -10.35 22.56 15.41
CA SER A 120 -10.55 22.16 14.01
C SER A 120 -10.43 20.64 13.83
N ILE A 121 -9.43 20.00 14.46
CA ILE A 121 -9.26 18.54 14.43
C ILE A 121 -10.41 17.83 15.19
N LYS A 122 -10.83 18.36 16.36
CA LYS A 122 -11.97 17.82 17.11
C LYS A 122 -13.27 17.85 16.31
N GLU A 123 -13.64 19.00 15.75
CA GLU A 123 -14.90 19.10 14.99
C GLU A 123 -14.84 18.28 13.69
N ARG A 124 -13.66 18.12 13.07
CA ARG A 124 -13.45 17.18 11.95
C ARG A 124 -13.73 15.72 12.35
N PHE A 125 -13.27 15.26 13.51
CA PHE A 125 -13.62 13.93 14.01
C PHE A 125 -15.12 13.80 14.35
N LEU A 126 -15.71 14.82 14.98
CA LEU A 126 -17.15 14.84 15.29
C LEU A 126 -18.01 14.80 14.02
N GLN A 127 -17.65 15.56 12.97
CA GLN A 127 -18.34 15.56 11.68
C GLN A 127 -18.31 14.17 11.03
N ARG A 128 -17.13 13.51 11.00
CA ARG A 128 -16.98 12.15 10.47
C ARG A 128 -17.80 11.13 11.28
N SER A 129 -17.76 11.21 12.61
CA SER A 129 -18.54 10.34 13.50
C SER A 129 -20.06 10.51 13.32
N ARG A 130 -20.54 11.76 13.20
CA ARG A 130 -21.96 12.07 12.88
C ARG A 130 -22.36 11.48 11.53
N LEU A 131 -21.54 11.69 10.48
CA LEU A 131 -21.79 11.15 9.14
C LEU A 131 -21.86 9.62 9.16
N LEU A 132 -20.86 8.95 9.74
CA LEU A 132 -20.84 7.49 9.80
C LEU A 132 -22.07 6.95 10.56
N THR A 133 -22.40 7.55 11.70
CA THR A 133 -23.59 7.17 12.50
C THR A 133 -24.89 7.34 11.69
N GLN A 134 -25.05 8.46 10.99
CA GLN A 134 -26.20 8.72 10.13
C GLN A 134 -26.31 7.69 9.00
N GLN A 135 -25.21 7.40 8.31
CA GLN A 135 -25.19 6.45 7.20
C GLN A 135 -25.41 5.01 7.69
N CYS A 136 -24.68 4.54 8.71
CA CYS A 136 -24.84 3.22 9.30
C CYS A 136 -26.25 2.92 9.84
N SER A 137 -27.05 3.95 10.14
CA SER A 137 -28.46 3.77 10.53
C SER A 137 -29.36 3.22 9.40
N GLN A 138 -28.92 3.30 8.14
CA GLN A 138 -29.74 2.94 6.99
C GLN A 138 -29.74 1.42 6.70
N PRO A 139 -30.87 0.82 6.27
CA PRO A 139 -31.03 -0.63 6.19
C PRO A 139 -30.05 -1.37 5.27
N GLN A 140 -29.55 -0.73 4.21
CA GLN A 140 -28.59 -1.34 3.29
C GLN A 140 -27.24 -1.61 3.96
N TYR A 141 -26.76 -0.68 4.79
CA TYR A 141 -25.49 -0.81 5.50
C TYR A 141 -25.60 -1.83 6.64
N MET A 142 -26.71 -1.83 7.38
CA MET A 142 -26.99 -2.86 8.40
C MET A 142 -27.03 -4.28 7.84
N LYS A 143 -27.53 -4.49 6.61
CA LYS A 143 -27.60 -5.82 5.98
C LYS A 143 -26.25 -6.32 5.46
N ALA A 144 -25.48 -5.49 4.75
CA ALA A 144 -24.14 -5.87 4.26
C ALA A 144 -23.22 -6.34 5.42
N VAL A 145 -23.35 -5.67 6.56
CA VAL A 145 -22.64 -5.90 7.81
C VAL A 145 -23.01 -7.23 8.53
N THR A 146 -24.06 -7.92 8.09
CA THR A 146 -24.48 -9.21 8.66
C THR A 146 -23.79 -10.42 7.99
N LEU A 147 -23.32 -10.28 6.75
CA LEU A 147 -22.75 -11.39 5.98
C LEU A 147 -21.27 -11.66 6.32
N ASN A 148 -20.46 -10.61 6.48
CA ASN A 148 -19.07 -10.75 6.92
C ASN A 148 -19.00 -10.95 8.45
N ASN A 149 -19.26 -12.19 8.91
CA ASN A 149 -19.08 -12.59 10.31
C ASN A 149 -17.61 -12.82 10.74
N ALA A 150 -16.66 -12.32 9.95
CA ALA A 150 -15.27 -12.18 10.38
C ALA A 150 -15.21 -11.31 11.64
N LYS A 151 -14.80 -11.91 12.77
CA LYS A 151 -14.61 -11.21 14.05
C LYS A 151 -13.55 -10.13 13.83
N ALA A 152 -13.94 -8.86 13.88
CA ALA A 152 -13.03 -7.74 13.64
C ALA A 152 -11.84 -7.79 14.60
N ARG A 153 -10.68 -8.24 14.10
CA ARG A 153 -9.42 -8.35 14.83
C ARG A 153 -8.83 -6.93 14.96
N LEU A 154 -9.23 -6.22 16.02
CA LEU A 154 -8.57 -4.96 16.39
C LEU A 154 -7.17 -5.26 16.95
N VAL A 155 -6.18 -4.53 16.48
CA VAL A 155 -4.78 -4.61 16.93
C VAL A 155 -4.55 -3.55 18.00
N LYS A 156 -3.84 -3.93 19.07
CA LYS A 156 -3.41 -3.01 20.13
C LYS A 156 -2.12 -2.32 19.73
N VAL A 157 -2.09 -1.00 19.85
CA VAL A 157 -0.90 -0.17 19.60
C VAL A 157 -0.75 0.87 20.71
N ALA A 158 0.38 1.60 20.69
CA ALA A 158 0.63 2.72 21.60
C ALA A 158 0.51 2.29 23.08
N TYR A 159 1.30 1.27 23.46
CA TYR A 159 1.27 0.62 24.79
C TYR A 159 -0.11 0.04 25.16
N GLY A 160 -0.89 -0.34 24.15
CA GLY A 160 -2.25 -0.84 24.28
C GLY A 160 -3.31 0.22 24.61
N LYS A 161 -2.95 1.52 24.73
CA LYS A 161 -3.92 2.60 24.99
C LYS A 161 -4.87 2.84 23.81
N LEU A 162 -4.45 2.48 22.59
CA LEU A 162 -5.25 2.54 21.37
C LEU A 162 -5.47 1.14 20.81
N ASN A 163 -6.72 0.85 20.43
CA ASN A 163 -7.04 -0.22 19.50
C ASN A 163 -7.18 0.39 18.10
N TYR A 164 -6.75 -0.31 17.05
CA TYR A 164 -7.06 0.10 15.69
C TYR A 164 -7.43 -1.09 14.79
N CYS A 165 -8.11 -0.83 13.67
CA CYS A 165 -8.38 -1.88 12.71
C CYS A 165 -7.46 -1.81 11.46
N PRO A 166 -6.73 -2.89 11.13
CA PRO A 166 -5.86 -2.94 9.95
C PRO A 166 -6.66 -3.09 8.65
N VAL A 167 -6.81 -1.98 7.92
CA VAL A 167 -7.32 -1.95 6.54
C VAL A 167 -6.12 -1.84 5.58
N PRO A 168 -5.89 -2.79 4.66
CA PRO A 168 -4.79 -2.68 3.71
C PRO A 168 -4.90 -1.43 2.82
N LYS A 169 -3.72 -0.89 2.44
CA LYS A 169 -3.51 0.29 1.57
C LYS A 169 -3.83 1.68 2.17
N ILE A 170 -4.16 1.78 3.46
CA ILE A 170 -4.50 3.06 4.13
C ILE A 170 -3.30 3.91 4.61
N GLY A 171 -2.07 3.38 4.64
CA GLY A 171 -0.90 4.10 5.17
C GLY A 171 0.18 3.18 5.74
N THR A 172 0.46 2.06 5.05
CA THR A 172 1.08 0.86 5.64
C THR A 172 2.45 1.08 6.29
N THR A 173 3.27 2.01 5.81
CA THR A 173 4.60 2.27 6.38
C THR A 173 4.55 3.01 7.71
N PHE A 174 3.62 3.96 7.87
CA PHE A 174 3.34 4.62 9.15
C PHE A 174 2.74 3.65 10.18
N THR A 175 1.75 2.84 9.78
CA THR A 175 1.15 1.82 10.66
C THR A 175 2.22 0.87 11.17
N LYS A 176 3.04 0.30 10.26
CA LYS A 176 4.21 -0.54 10.61
C LYS A 176 5.28 0.19 11.42
N SER A 177 5.31 1.52 11.43
CA SER A 177 6.19 2.31 12.30
C SER A 177 5.67 2.34 13.74
N ILE A 178 4.35 2.51 13.93
CA ILE A 178 3.72 2.44 15.25
C ILE A 178 3.75 1.02 15.82
N GLU A 179 3.44 0.01 15.01
CA GLU A 179 3.46 -1.41 15.40
C GLU A 179 4.86 -1.80 15.92
N ARG A 180 5.92 -1.55 15.12
CA ARG A 180 7.31 -1.88 15.50
C ARG A 180 7.85 -1.09 16.69
N ARG A 181 7.37 0.13 16.97
CA ARG A 181 7.91 1.00 18.04
C ARG A 181 7.19 0.91 19.38
N HIS A 182 5.94 0.44 19.43
CA HIS A 182 5.09 0.59 20.63
C HIS A 182 4.49 -0.73 21.16
N PHE A 183 5.38 -1.73 21.27
CA PHE A 183 5.26 -3.04 21.94
C PHE A 183 4.55 -4.19 21.20
N SER A 184 5.00 -5.41 21.56
CA SER A 184 4.67 -6.72 20.98
C SER A 184 3.21 -6.89 20.59
N GLU A 185 2.99 -7.28 19.33
CA GLU A 185 1.66 -7.65 18.82
C GLU A 185 1.06 -8.81 19.60
N LYS A 186 -0.20 -8.67 20.04
CA LYS A 186 -1.01 -9.79 20.55
C LYS A 186 -2.44 -9.65 20.01
N ARG A 187 -2.79 -10.52 19.04
CA ARG A 187 -4.14 -10.67 18.47
C ARG A 187 -5.10 -11.19 19.57
N ILE A 188 -6.12 -10.44 20.00
CA ILE A 188 -6.99 -10.81 21.16
C ILE A 188 -8.50 -10.78 20.80
N LYS A 189 -9.25 -11.79 21.27
CA LYS A 189 -10.72 -11.86 21.19
C LYS A 189 -11.35 -10.94 22.27
N VAL A 190 -12.02 -9.87 21.84
CA VAL A 190 -12.43 -8.73 22.71
C VAL A 190 -13.39 -9.11 23.85
N LYS A 191 -12.97 -8.85 25.10
CA LYS A 191 -13.84 -8.74 26.29
C LYS A 191 -13.31 -7.61 27.21
N ARG A 192 -14.11 -6.53 27.40
CA ARG A 192 -13.88 -5.25 28.14
C ARG A 192 -13.19 -4.10 27.33
N LYS A 193 -13.85 -2.92 27.27
CA LYS A 193 -13.17 -1.59 27.11
C LYS A 193 -12.53 -1.26 28.50
N PRO A 194 -11.33 -0.63 28.56
CA PRO A 194 -11.24 0.83 28.45
C PRO A 194 -9.98 1.28 27.66
N HIS A 195 -10.09 1.32 26.34
CA HIS A 195 -9.09 1.88 25.43
C HIS A 195 -9.83 2.59 24.30
N LYS A 196 -9.28 3.70 23.79
CA LYS A 196 -9.85 4.39 22.62
C LYS A 196 -9.58 3.56 21.35
N SER A 197 -10.39 3.77 20.33
CA SER A 197 -10.42 2.94 19.13
C SER A 197 -10.51 3.76 17.85
N TYR A 198 -9.78 3.36 16.81
CA TYR A 198 -9.79 4.05 15.52
C TYR A 198 -9.70 3.14 14.30
N PHE A 199 -10.02 3.70 13.14
CA PHE A 199 -9.60 3.18 11.85
C PHE A 199 -9.20 4.35 10.95
N LEU A 200 -8.45 4.04 9.89
CA LEU A 200 -8.06 5.01 8.86
C LEU A 200 -8.77 4.68 7.56
N VAL A 201 -9.21 5.71 6.86
CA VAL A 201 -9.79 5.64 5.51
C VAL A 201 -8.92 6.38 4.50
N ARG A 202 -9.20 6.16 3.22
CA ARG A 202 -8.55 6.80 2.09
C ARG A 202 -9.54 6.91 0.96
N GLU A 203 -9.47 7.98 0.16
CA GLU A 203 -10.28 8.15 -1.04
C GLU A 203 -10.20 6.88 -1.94
N PRO A 204 -11.33 6.20 -2.26
CA PRO A 204 -11.32 4.88 -2.87
C PRO A 204 -10.55 4.76 -4.20
N TYR A 205 -10.70 5.70 -5.13
CA TYR A 205 -9.98 5.68 -6.41
C TYR A 205 -8.46 5.81 -6.18
N SER A 206 -8.04 6.71 -5.28
CA SER A 206 -6.65 6.85 -4.83
C SER A 206 -6.12 5.61 -4.10
N ARG A 207 -6.97 4.88 -3.36
CA ARG A 207 -6.62 3.58 -2.75
C ARG A 207 -6.38 2.52 -3.81
N LEU A 208 -7.27 2.42 -4.81
CA LEU A 208 -7.17 1.47 -5.91
C LEU A 208 -5.94 1.73 -6.79
N MET A 209 -5.62 2.99 -7.13
CA MET A 209 -4.36 3.35 -7.80
C MET A 209 -3.14 2.91 -6.98
N SER A 210 -3.12 3.19 -5.66
CA SER A 210 -2.02 2.75 -4.80
C SER A 210 -1.91 1.21 -4.75
N GLY A 211 -3.04 0.51 -4.80
CA GLY A 211 -3.12 -0.95 -4.94
C GLY A 211 -2.47 -1.42 -6.23
N TYR A 212 -2.99 -0.98 -7.38
CA TYR A 212 -2.49 -1.29 -8.72
C TYR A 212 -0.98 -1.04 -8.86
N ILE A 213 -0.51 0.18 -8.59
CA ILE A 213 0.91 0.52 -8.75
C ILE A 213 1.79 -0.30 -7.79
N GLY A 214 1.37 -0.44 -6.52
CA GLY A 214 2.16 -1.08 -5.47
C GLY A 214 2.14 -2.61 -5.44
N LYS A 215 1.14 -3.25 -6.06
CA LYS A 215 0.97 -4.72 -6.05
C LYS A 215 0.91 -5.31 -7.47
N ILE A 216 0.19 -4.71 -8.41
CA ILE A 216 0.05 -5.28 -9.76
C ILE A 216 1.22 -4.89 -10.67
N VAL A 217 1.58 -3.59 -10.72
CA VAL A 217 2.62 -3.10 -11.62
C VAL A 217 4.02 -3.44 -11.12
N THR A 218 4.35 -3.08 -9.86
CA THR A 218 5.75 -3.06 -9.37
C THR A 218 6.16 -4.25 -8.49
N ASN A 219 5.34 -5.30 -8.35
CA ASN A 219 5.60 -6.41 -7.42
C ASN A 219 5.45 -7.78 -8.12
N GLN A 220 6.57 -8.49 -8.27
CA GLN A 220 6.64 -9.70 -9.09
C GLN A 220 5.89 -10.94 -8.55
N PRO A 221 5.92 -11.28 -7.24
CA PRO A 221 5.05 -12.31 -6.68
C PRO A 221 3.59 -12.22 -7.14
N TRP A 222 3.07 -11.00 -7.29
CA TRP A 222 1.70 -10.75 -7.73
C TRP A 222 1.48 -10.93 -9.25
N TRP A 223 2.53 -10.92 -10.06
CA TRP A 223 2.44 -11.23 -11.49
C TRP A 223 2.05 -12.69 -11.72
N LYS A 224 2.68 -13.64 -11.01
CA LYS A 224 2.42 -15.08 -11.14
C LYS A 224 0.97 -15.48 -10.78
N SER A 225 0.37 -14.75 -9.84
CA SER A 225 -0.99 -14.99 -9.33
C SER A 225 -2.02 -14.08 -10.01
N PHE A 226 -2.16 -12.85 -9.53
CA PHE A 226 -3.16 -11.90 -10.01
C PHE A 226 -2.85 -11.39 -11.43
N GLY A 227 -1.59 -11.14 -11.78
CA GLY A 227 -1.21 -10.70 -13.13
C GLY A 227 -1.63 -11.71 -14.20
N ARG A 228 -1.24 -12.97 -14.02
CA ARG A 228 -1.63 -14.12 -14.87
C ARG A 228 -3.14 -14.29 -14.96
N LEU A 229 -3.86 -14.22 -13.84
CA LEU A 229 -5.33 -14.27 -13.81
C LEU A 229 -5.95 -13.14 -14.65
N ILE A 230 -5.46 -11.91 -14.49
CA ILE A 230 -6.01 -10.73 -15.16
C ILE A 230 -5.76 -10.81 -16.67
N ILE A 231 -4.52 -11.08 -17.11
CA ILE A 231 -4.18 -11.17 -18.54
C ILE A 231 -4.96 -12.33 -19.19
N SER A 232 -4.93 -13.53 -18.60
CA SER A 232 -5.64 -14.72 -19.10
C SER A 232 -7.14 -14.49 -19.30
N LYS A 233 -7.75 -13.60 -18.50
CA LYS A 233 -9.21 -13.41 -18.47
C LYS A 233 -9.70 -12.15 -19.16
N PHE A 234 -8.86 -11.11 -19.31
CA PHE A 234 -9.26 -9.80 -19.83
C PHE A 234 -8.43 -9.31 -21.04
N ARG A 235 -7.41 -10.07 -21.48
CA ARG A 235 -6.65 -9.81 -22.72
C ARG A 235 -6.90 -10.91 -23.77
N PRO A 236 -7.92 -10.76 -24.64
CA PRO A 236 -8.11 -11.67 -25.78
C PRO A 236 -6.85 -11.75 -26.64
N GLY A 237 -6.50 -12.95 -27.09
CA GLY A 237 -5.34 -13.17 -27.97
C GLY A 237 -3.97 -13.19 -27.28
N ALA A 238 -3.87 -12.89 -25.97
CA ALA A 238 -2.59 -12.84 -25.27
C ALA A 238 -1.74 -14.12 -25.44
N SER A 239 -0.48 -13.94 -25.80
CA SER A 239 0.47 -15.04 -25.97
C SER A 239 0.65 -15.85 -24.68
N LYS A 240 0.92 -17.16 -24.79
CA LYS A 240 1.12 -18.05 -23.63
C LYS A 240 2.23 -17.50 -22.71
N GLN A 241 3.33 -17.02 -23.29
CA GLN A 241 4.41 -16.39 -22.55
C GLN A 241 3.92 -15.18 -21.75
N ARG A 242 3.08 -14.32 -22.34
CA ARG A 242 2.57 -13.14 -21.63
C ARG A 242 1.62 -13.50 -20.49
N VAL A 243 0.79 -14.52 -20.67
CA VAL A 243 -0.06 -15.08 -19.60
C VAL A 243 0.80 -15.67 -18.48
N ASP A 244 1.77 -16.53 -18.80
CA ASP A 244 2.62 -17.20 -17.80
C ASP A 244 3.53 -16.22 -17.03
N CYS A 245 3.92 -15.11 -17.65
CA CYS A 245 4.68 -14.04 -17.01
C CYS A 245 3.83 -13.08 -16.15
N GLY A 246 2.60 -12.77 -16.57
CA GLY A 246 1.67 -11.94 -15.79
C GLY A 246 2.04 -10.46 -15.60
N ASN A 247 3.16 -9.99 -16.16
CA ASN A 247 3.65 -8.62 -16.06
C ASN A 247 2.85 -7.65 -16.93
N GLY A 248 2.87 -6.36 -16.59
CA GLY A 248 2.23 -5.29 -17.38
C GLY A 248 0.76 -5.58 -17.70
N VAL A 249 -0.01 -5.89 -16.66
CA VAL A 249 -1.46 -5.65 -16.63
C VAL A 249 -1.68 -4.14 -16.77
N THR A 250 -2.65 -3.74 -17.60
CA THR A 250 -3.09 -2.34 -17.74
C THR A 250 -4.15 -1.97 -16.71
N PHE A 251 -4.36 -0.67 -16.48
CA PHE A 251 -5.35 -0.22 -15.50
C PHE A 251 -6.81 -0.59 -15.87
N PRO A 252 -7.26 -0.55 -17.14
CA PRO A 252 -8.59 -1.04 -17.52
C PRO A 252 -8.77 -2.55 -17.30
N GLU A 253 -7.76 -3.38 -17.53
CA GLU A 253 -7.81 -4.82 -17.23
C GLU A 253 -7.89 -5.07 -15.71
N PHE A 254 -7.16 -4.28 -14.91
CA PHE A 254 -7.26 -4.32 -13.45
C PHE A 254 -8.66 -3.93 -12.97
N VAL A 255 -9.28 -2.86 -13.49
CA VAL A 255 -10.66 -2.47 -13.15
C VAL A 255 -11.66 -3.57 -13.51
N LYS A 256 -11.53 -4.20 -14.68
CA LYS A 256 -12.40 -5.34 -15.07
C LYS A 256 -12.25 -6.53 -14.12
N TYR A 257 -11.07 -6.76 -13.57
CA TYR A 257 -10.85 -7.74 -12.50
C TYR A 257 -11.51 -7.33 -11.16
N LEU A 258 -11.49 -6.05 -10.79
CA LEU A 258 -12.20 -5.57 -9.58
C LEU A 258 -13.71 -5.80 -9.71
N ILE A 259 -14.28 -5.48 -10.86
CA ILE A 259 -15.70 -5.70 -11.16
C ILE A 259 -16.02 -7.19 -11.10
N TYR A 260 -15.29 -8.01 -11.85
CA TYR A 260 -15.50 -9.47 -11.90
C TYR A 260 -15.35 -10.17 -10.54
N SER A 261 -14.38 -9.76 -9.71
CA SER A 261 -14.15 -10.41 -8.41
C SER A 261 -15.24 -10.07 -7.39
N GLN A 262 -15.78 -8.85 -7.42
CA GLN A 262 -16.98 -8.50 -6.64
C GLN A 262 -18.23 -9.20 -7.19
N ASP A 263 -18.49 -9.12 -8.49
CA ASP A 263 -19.70 -9.66 -9.14
C ASP A 263 -19.83 -11.19 -9.03
N THR A 264 -18.72 -11.91 -8.85
CA THR A 264 -18.72 -13.38 -8.72
C THR A 264 -18.26 -13.93 -7.37
N GLY A 265 -17.80 -13.06 -6.47
CA GLY A 265 -17.17 -13.45 -5.19
C GLY A 265 -15.83 -14.19 -5.32
N LYS A 266 -15.31 -14.41 -6.54
CA LYS A 266 -14.10 -15.19 -6.79
C LYS A 266 -12.87 -14.30 -6.92
N TYR A 267 -11.74 -14.75 -6.35
CA TYR A 267 -10.46 -14.01 -6.36
C TYR A 267 -10.54 -12.61 -5.71
N LEU A 268 -11.44 -12.44 -4.73
CA LEU A 268 -11.49 -11.26 -3.86
C LEU A 268 -10.13 -11.07 -3.17
N ASN A 269 -9.73 -9.81 -2.98
CA ASN A 269 -8.47 -9.47 -2.32
C ASN A 269 -8.64 -8.25 -1.41
N THR A 270 -8.26 -8.41 -0.13
CA THR A 270 -8.36 -7.38 0.91
C THR A 270 -7.61 -6.08 0.58
N HIS A 271 -6.58 -6.13 -0.27
CA HIS A 271 -5.86 -4.95 -0.76
C HIS A 271 -6.70 -4.03 -1.66
N PHE A 272 -7.80 -4.54 -2.23
CA PHE A 272 -8.65 -3.81 -3.15
C PHE A 272 -10.09 -3.67 -2.62
N GLN A 273 -10.65 -4.72 -2.00
CA GLN A 273 -12.02 -4.74 -1.45
C GLN A 273 -12.42 -3.43 -0.75
N PRO A 274 -13.67 -2.95 -0.92
CA PRO A 274 -14.19 -1.76 -0.22
C PRO A 274 -13.96 -1.80 1.29
N ILE A 275 -13.64 -0.65 1.87
CA ILE A 275 -13.25 -0.49 3.28
C ILE A 275 -14.43 -0.84 4.20
N HIS A 276 -15.67 -0.51 3.85
CA HIS A 276 -16.85 -0.85 4.65
C HIS A 276 -17.11 -2.37 4.81
N GLN A 277 -16.60 -3.20 3.89
CA GLN A 277 -16.66 -4.67 3.98
C GLN A 277 -15.66 -5.22 5.00
N GLN A 278 -14.66 -4.42 5.37
CA GLN A 278 -13.61 -4.74 6.33
C GLN A 278 -13.97 -4.18 7.71
N CYS A 279 -13.30 -4.64 8.76
CA CYS A 279 -13.35 -4.06 10.11
C CYS A 279 -14.71 -4.00 10.84
N GLY A 280 -15.83 -4.37 10.19
CA GLY A 280 -17.16 -4.32 10.79
C GLY A 280 -17.61 -2.91 11.14
N ILE A 281 -17.32 -1.92 10.27
CA ILE A 281 -17.41 -0.47 10.55
C ILE A 281 -18.68 -0.05 11.31
N CYS A 282 -19.88 -0.43 10.86
CA CYS A 282 -21.14 -0.06 11.52
C CYS A 282 -21.48 -0.86 12.80
N ARG A 283 -20.65 -1.82 13.21
CA ARG A 283 -20.80 -2.61 14.46
C ARG A 283 -19.93 -2.11 15.60
N ILE A 284 -18.93 -1.29 15.30
CA ILE A 284 -17.93 -0.83 16.27
C ILE A 284 -18.11 0.67 16.50
N ASP A 285 -18.42 1.00 17.74
CA ASP A 285 -18.33 2.34 18.32
C ASP A 285 -16.86 2.78 18.40
N PHE A 286 -16.37 3.32 17.28
CA PHE A 286 -15.02 3.86 17.09
C PHE A 286 -14.93 5.31 17.56
N ASP A 287 -13.98 5.61 18.45
CA ASP A 287 -13.70 6.94 18.97
C ASP A 287 -13.21 7.90 17.86
N PHE A 288 -12.47 7.40 16.86
CA PHE A 288 -11.87 8.21 15.80
C PHE A 288 -11.94 7.59 14.40
N ILE A 289 -12.18 8.45 13.41
CA ILE A 289 -12.14 8.14 11.97
C ILE A 289 -11.07 9.04 11.34
N GLY A 290 -9.87 8.50 11.14
CA GLY A 290 -8.77 9.24 10.50
C GLY A 290 -8.82 9.11 8.98
N HIS A 291 -8.46 10.17 8.25
CA HIS A 291 -8.32 10.10 6.80
C HIS A 291 -6.84 10.16 6.43
N LEU A 292 -6.39 9.39 5.44
CA LEU A 292 -5.00 9.46 4.96
C LEU A 292 -4.66 10.89 4.45
N GLU A 293 -5.66 11.60 3.91
CA GLU A 293 -5.53 12.98 3.45
C GLU A 293 -5.26 13.98 4.59
N THR A 294 -5.53 13.62 5.86
CA THR A 294 -5.26 14.43 7.07
C THR A 294 -4.43 13.68 8.13
N LEU A 295 -3.70 12.63 7.73
CA LEU A 295 -3.13 11.62 8.64
C LEU A 295 -2.27 12.20 9.77
N SER A 296 -1.40 13.17 9.45
CA SER A 296 -0.44 13.72 10.42
C SER A 296 -1.14 14.40 11.60
N ASP A 297 -2.06 15.33 11.31
CA ASP A 297 -2.88 16.00 12.31
C ASP A 297 -3.81 15.01 13.05
N ASP A 298 -4.46 14.10 12.32
CA ASP A 298 -5.39 13.11 12.89
C ASP A 298 -4.67 12.20 13.90
N MET A 299 -3.49 11.68 13.55
CA MET A 299 -2.73 10.76 14.41
C MET A 299 -2.06 11.46 15.59
N SER A 300 -1.46 12.64 15.39
CA SER A 300 -0.89 13.40 16.49
C SER A 300 -1.96 13.80 17.51
N TYR A 301 -3.18 14.12 17.07
CA TYR A 301 -4.33 14.30 17.97
C TYR A 301 -4.73 13.00 18.69
N MET A 302 -4.89 11.88 17.97
CA MET A 302 -5.30 10.60 18.57
C MET A 302 -4.34 10.16 19.69
N LEU A 303 -3.03 10.28 19.46
CA LEU A 303 -1.97 9.91 20.41
C LEU A 303 -1.89 10.88 21.60
N HIS A 304 -1.95 12.19 21.35
CA HIS A 304 -2.05 13.18 22.42
C HIS A 304 -3.26 12.92 23.31
N SER A 305 -4.39 12.50 22.73
CA SER A 305 -5.62 12.16 23.48
C SER A 305 -5.52 10.91 24.38
N VAL A 306 -4.40 10.18 24.33
CA VAL A 306 -4.09 9.06 25.24
C VAL A 306 -2.76 9.28 25.97
N ASP A 307 -2.32 10.53 26.14
CA ASP A 307 -1.07 10.89 26.83
C ASP A 307 0.16 10.19 26.21
N ILE A 308 0.27 10.24 24.88
CA ILE A 308 1.45 9.78 24.14
C ILE A 308 1.94 10.91 23.24
N ASN A 309 3.20 11.29 23.43
CA ASN A 309 3.85 12.38 22.71
C ASN A 309 4.24 11.95 21.30
N GLY A 310 3.44 12.31 20.28
CA GLY A 310 3.68 11.93 18.89
C GLY A 310 4.84 12.65 18.17
N LYS A 311 5.72 13.38 18.88
CA LYS A 311 6.77 14.23 18.26
C LYS A 311 7.85 13.43 17.52
N ASP A 312 8.06 12.17 17.87
CA ASP A 312 9.07 11.28 17.25
C ASP A 312 8.53 10.51 16.02
N LEU A 313 7.26 10.72 15.65
CA LEU A 313 6.62 10.07 14.52
C LEU A 313 6.88 10.83 13.21
N ASN A 314 7.93 10.44 12.51
CA ASN A 314 8.07 10.80 11.10
C ASN A 314 6.94 10.11 10.28
N PHE A 315 6.09 10.93 9.66
CA PHE A 315 5.04 10.47 8.75
C PHE A 315 5.52 10.31 7.29
N ASP A 316 6.69 10.87 6.93
CA ASP A 316 7.26 10.77 5.59
C ASP A 316 8.31 9.64 5.49
N ASP A 317 7.87 8.44 5.13
CA ASP A 317 8.72 7.31 4.78
C ASP A 317 9.07 7.28 3.26
N SER A 318 9.32 8.45 2.67
CA SER A 318 9.79 8.55 1.28
C SER A 318 11.10 7.80 1.06
N GLU A 319 12.06 7.95 1.97
CA GLU A 319 13.38 7.31 1.85
C GLU A 319 13.30 5.79 1.95
N GLY A 320 12.63 5.23 2.97
CA GLY A 320 12.43 3.78 3.09
C GLY A 320 11.66 3.20 1.91
N THR A 321 10.65 3.93 1.42
CA THR A 321 9.91 3.58 0.20
C THR A 321 10.80 3.56 -1.05
N ILE A 322 11.71 4.53 -1.22
CA ILE A 322 12.61 4.61 -2.37
C ILE A 322 13.71 3.54 -2.28
N ARG A 323 14.50 3.56 -1.20
CA ARG A 323 15.63 2.64 -0.99
C ARG A 323 15.19 1.18 -1.04
N GLY A 324 14.14 0.85 -0.28
CA GLY A 324 13.57 -0.49 -0.26
C GLY A 324 13.15 -0.93 -1.65
N LYS A 325 12.46 -0.07 -2.43
CA LYS A 325 11.97 -0.43 -3.77
C LYS A 325 13.07 -0.59 -4.81
N CYS A 326 14.13 0.21 -4.74
CA CYS A 326 15.32 0.05 -5.60
C CYS A 326 16.07 -1.26 -5.30
N ARG A 327 16.37 -1.51 -4.01
CA ARG A 327 17.01 -2.76 -3.55
C ARG A 327 16.19 -4.01 -3.93
N ASP A 328 14.90 -4.01 -3.62
CA ASP A 328 13.92 -5.07 -4.00
C ASP A 328 13.97 -5.46 -5.47
N THR A 329 14.15 -4.46 -6.34
CA THR A 329 14.10 -4.63 -7.79
C THR A 329 15.41 -5.21 -8.32
N VAL A 330 16.55 -4.87 -7.72
CA VAL A 330 17.84 -5.47 -8.09
C VAL A 330 18.02 -6.86 -7.47
N LYS A 331 17.55 -7.11 -6.24
CA LYS A 331 17.56 -8.47 -5.63
C LYS A 331 16.76 -9.46 -6.49
N ARG A 332 15.57 -9.07 -6.96
CA ARG A 332 14.70 -9.93 -7.81
C ARG A 332 15.03 -9.90 -9.32
N GLN A 333 16.23 -9.45 -9.70
CA GLN A 333 16.60 -9.30 -11.12
C GLN A 333 16.53 -10.61 -11.94
N THR A 334 16.80 -11.77 -11.33
CA THR A 334 16.80 -13.07 -12.03
C THR A 334 15.38 -13.56 -12.33
N GLN A 335 14.39 -13.09 -11.57
CA GLN A 335 12.96 -13.29 -11.82
C GLN A 335 12.40 -12.23 -12.78
N ILE A 336 12.90 -10.99 -12.77
CA ILE A 336 12.55 -9.94 -13.76
C ILE A 336 12.98 -10.36 -15.17
N LYS A 337 14.26 -10.72 -15.33
CA LYS A 337 14.91 -11.06 -16.61
C LYS A 337 14.27 -12.26 -17.36
N LYS A 338 13.33 -12.98 -16.74
CA LYS A 338 12.52 -14.05 -17.38
C LYS A 338 11.30 -13.51 -18.16
N CYS A 339 10.88 -12.28 -17.90
CA CYS A 339 9.60 -11.74 -18.37
C CYS A 339 9.66 -10.30 -18.94
N GLN A 340 10.69 -9.52 -18.58
CA GLN A 340 11.03 -8.25 -19.21
C GLN A 340 12.49 -7.89 -18.92
N ASP A 341 13.05 -6.92 -19.65
CA ASP A 341 14.39 -6.41 -19.36
C ASP A 341 14.42 -5.52 -18.11
N MET A 342 15.63 -5.26 -17.60
CA MET A 342 15.81 -4.44 -16.40
C MET A 342 15.61 -2.95 -16.63
N CYS A 343 15.84 -2.39 -17.82
CA CYS A 343 15.57 -0.97 -18.08
C CYS A 343 14.07 -0.71 -18.02
N SER A 344 13.27 -1.50 -18.75
CA SER A 344 11.80 -1.45 -18.68
C SER A 344 11.28 -1.60 -17.25
N MET A 345 11.90 -2.45 -16.43
CA MET A 345 11.55 -2.57 -15.00
C MET A 345 11.99 -1.35 -14.18
N MET A 346 13.19 -0.79 -14.39
CA MET A 346 13.67 0.39 -13.67
C MET A 346 12.87 1.65 -14.03
N GLU A 347 12.49 1.81 -15.30
CA GLU A 347 11.53 2.81 -15.76
C GLU A 347 10.17 2.61 -15.07
N THR A 348 9.68 1.37 -14.97
CA THR A 348 8.46 1.02 -14.23
C THR A 348 8.53 1.44 -12.75
N ILE A 349 9.68 1.24 -12.10
CA ILE A 349 9.91 1.72 -10.72
C ILE A 349 9.96 3.25 -10.67
N TRP A 350 10.65 3.90 -11.60
CA TRP A 350 10.82 5.36 -11.66
C TRP A 350 9.48 6.09 -11.85
N TRP A 351 8.71 5.68 -12.86
CA TRP A 351 7.33 6.14 -13.06
C TRP A 351 6.49 5.92 -11.80
N SER A 352 6.69 4.81 -11.08
CA SER A 352 5.96 4.56 -9.83
C SER A 352 6.34 5.52 -8.70
N PHE A 353 7.57 6.07 -8.68
CA PHE A 353 7.94 7.15 -7.76
C PHE A 353 7.30 8.48 -8.20
N GLN A 354 7.27 8.76 -9.50
CA GLN A 354 6.62 9.96 -10.05
C GLN A 354 5.11 9.96 -9.80
N ALA A 355 4.39 8.86 -10.09
CA ALA A 355 2.96 8.70 -9.81
C ALA A 355 2.60 8.74 -8.31
N ARG A 356 3.59 8.59 -7.41
CA ARG A 356 3.44 8.78 -5.96
C ARG A 356 3.83 10.19 -5.47
N GLY A 357 4.26 11.09 -6.36
CA GLY A 357 4.75 12.41 -5.98
C GLY A 357 6.04 12.36 -5.17
N LEU A 358 6.91 11.38 -5.43
CA LEU A 358 8.21 11.23 -4.75
C LEU A 358 9.35 11.81 -5.58
N ILE A 359 9.31 11.70 -6.91
CA ILE A 359 10.26 12.31 -7.85
C ILE A 359 9.43 13.16 -8.83
N SER A 360 9.94 14.29 -9.31
CA SER A 360 9.21 15.07 -10.32
C SER A 360 9.04 14.28 -11.62
N LYS A 361 7.88 14.44 -12.26
CA LYS A 361 7.63 13.90 -13.61
C LYS A 361 8.68 14.35 -14.63
N ASP A 362 9.30 15.52 -14.42
CA ASP A 362 10.25 16.15 -15.36
C ASP A 362 11.69 15.62 -15.22
N ILE A 363 11.98 14.79 -14.21
CA ILE A 363 13.29 14.14 -14.04
C ILE A 363 13.23 12.73 -14.65
N GLU A 364 13.89 12.53 -15.78
CA GLU A 364 14.06 11.20 -16.39
C GLU A 364 14.92 10.26 -15.53
N LEU A 365 14.79 8.94 -15.77
CA LEU A 365 15.69 7.92 -15.26
C LEU A 365 17.09 8.07 -15.92
N PRO A 366 18.17 8.36 -15.17
CA PRO A 366 19.52 8.56 -15.73
C PRO A 366 20.30 7.23 -15.92
N ILE A 367 19.59 6.10 -15.93
CA ILE A 367 20.14 4.75 -16.12
C ILE A 367 19.59 4.21 -17.44
N LYS A 368 20.46 3.99 -18.42
CA LYS A 368 20.07 3.56 -19.78
C LYS A 368 21.03 2.47 -20.29
N GLY A 369 20.54 1.59 -21.16
CA GLY A 369 21.33 0.52 -21.78
C GLY A 369 21.89 -0.50 -20.78
N LYS A 370 23.13 -0.99 -21.02
CA LYS A 370 23.71 -2.11 -20.26
C LYS A 370 23.75 -1.91 -18.73
N ARG A 371 23.84 -0.67 -18.23
CA ARG A 371 23.87 -0.38 -16.78
C ARG A 371 22.62 -0.91 -16.05
N CYS A 372 21.44 -0.93 -16.67
CA CYS A 372 20.24 -1.50 -16.04
C CYS A 372 20.43 -2.97 -15.65
N GLY A 373 21.29 -3.71 -16.37
CA GLY A 373 21.56 -5.12 -16.12
C GLY A 373 22.62 -5.42 -15.06
N THR A 374 23.39 -4.42 -14.61
CA THR A 374 24.60 -4.56 -13.78
C THR A 374 24.68 -3.64 -12.57
N ILE A 375 23.82 -2.61 -12.47
CA ILE A 375 23.77 -1.66 -11.36
C ILE A 375 23.38 -2.35 -10.03
N SER A 376 23.95 -1.91 -8.91
CA SER A 376 23.58 -2.41 -7.58
C SER A 376 22.26 -1.84 -7.07
N GLY A 377 21.65 -2.48 -6.07
CA GLY A 377 20.42 -2.00 -5.43
C GLY A 377 20.59 -0.62 -4.80
N ASP A 378 21.77 -0.38 -4.21
CA ASP A 378 22.13 0.87 -3.55
C ASP A 378 22.53 1.98 -4.53
N GLU A 379 23.24 1.67 -5.61
CA GLU A 379 23.53 2.67 -6.64
C GLU A 379 22.24 3.16 -7.32
N PHE A 380 21.26 2.26 -7.54
CA PHE A 380 19.93 2.65 -8.02
C PHE A 380 19.16 3.45 -6.96
N ALA A 381 19.25 3.08 -5.68
CA ALA A 381 18.62 3.80 -4.57
C ALA A 381 19.17 5.24 -4.43
N GLU A 382 20.49 5.42 -4.48
CA GLU A 382 21.16 6.72 -4.42
C GLU A 382 20.78 7.63 -5.60
N ILE A 383 20.69 7.07 -6.81
CA ILE A 383 20.20 7.81 -7.99
C ILE A 383 18.75 8.29 -7.77
N ALA A 384 17.87 7.44 -7.23
CA ALA A 384 16.50 7.81 -6.93
C ALA A 384 16.39 8.81 -5.76
N MET A 385 17.24 8.71 -4.75
CA MET A 385 17.29 9.66 -3.62
C MET A 385 17.81 11.04 -4.03
N ARG A 386 18.79 11.13 -4.94
CA ARG A 386 19.22 12.42 -5.52
C ARG A 386 18.09 13.09 -6.29
N ALA A 387 17.35 12.33 -7.10
CA ALA A 387 16.18 12.84 -7.83
C ALA A 387 15.03 13.23 -6.89
N HIS A 388 14.81 12.49 -5.79
CA HIS A 388 13.88 12.86 -4.73
C HIS A 388 14.24 14.20 -4.09
N ASN A 389 15.50 14.36 -3.69
CA ASN A 389 16.01 15.58 -3.06
C ASN A 389 15.93 16.79 -4.00
N ALA A 390 16.29 16.63 -5.28
CA ALA A 390 16.12 17.66 -6.31
C ALA A 390 14.64 18.02 -6.59
N SER A 391 13.69 17.15 -6.21
CA SER A 391 12.25 17.41 -6.32
C SER A 391 11.68 18.15 -5.11
N LEU A 392 12.39 18.23 -3.97
CA LEU A 392 11.88 18.90 -2.77
C LEU A 392 11.69 20.40 -3.02
N GLY A 393 10.52 20.92 -2.67
CA GLY A 393 10.10 22.30 -2.95
C GLY A 393 9.63 22.56 -4.40
N ASN A 394 9.99 21.68 -5.35
CA ASN A 394 9.69 21.84 -6.78
C ASN A 394 8.40 21.13 -7.22
N ILE A 395 7.86 20.18 -6.45
CA ILE A 395 6.60 19.48 -6.75
C ILE A 395 5.50 19.64 -5.70
N GLU A 396 4.34 20.07 -6.18
CA GLU A 396 3.02 19.85 -5.58
C GLU A 396 2.72 18.33 -5.50
N ARG A 397 3.24 17.65 -4.46
CA ARG A 397 3.13 16.18 -4.32
C ARG A 397 1.68 15.68 -4.42
N SER A 398 0.71 16.46 -3.94
CA SER A 398 -0.73 16.12 -4.02
C SER A 398 -1.29 16.25 -5.43
N LYS A 399 -0.90 17.30 -6.16
CA LYS A 399 -1.29 17.50 -7.56
C LYS A 399 -0.73 16.39 -8.46
N GLN A 400 0.57 16.08 -8.37
CA GLN A 400 1.17 15.04 -9.24
C GLN A 400 0.56 13.64 -8.99
N LYS A 401 0.15 13.34 -7.75
CA LYS A 401 -0.65 12.13 -7.45
C LYS A 401 -2.03 12.16 -8.10
N ARG A 402 -2.69 13.33 -8.18
CA ARG A 402 -4.01 13.48 -8.82
C ARG A 402 -3.90 13.42 -10.33
N ASP A 403 -2.90 14.07 -10.92
CA ASP A 403 -2.61 14.01 -12.36
C ASP A 403 -2.40 12.55 -12.82
N ALA A 404 -1.62 11.75 -12.06
CA ALA A 404 -1.44 10.33 -12.32
C ALA A 404 -2.72 9.48 -12.11
N LEU A 405 -3.58 9.86 -11.15
CA LEU A 405 -4.88 9.22 -10.94
C LEU A 405 -5.80 9.45 -12.14
N VAL A 406 -5.93 10.71 -12.59
CA VAL A 406 -6.71 11.09 -13.77
C VAL A 406 -6.18 10.35 -15.01
N GLN A 407 -4.86 10.37 -15.24
CA GLN A 407 -4.21 9.70 -16.37
C GLN A 407 -4.52 8.19 -16.43
N LEU A 408 -4.62 7.50 -15.28
CA LEU A 408 -4.99 6.09 -15.24
C LEU A 408 -6.50 5.87 -15.44
N PHE A 409 -7.34 6.68 -14.79
CA PHE A 409 -8.80 6.50 -14.84
C PHE A 409 -9.44 6.89 -16.18
N THR A 410 -8.88 7.86 -16.92
CA THR A 410 -9.40 8.24 -18.25
C THR A 410 -9.18 7.17 -19.32
N GLN A 411 -8.20 6.26 -19.12
CA GLN A 411 -8.02 5.06 -19.96
C GLN A 411 -9.15 4.03 -19.78
N VAL A 412 -9.93 4.12 -18.69
CA VAL A 412 -10.98 3.17 -18.35
C VAL A 412 -12.30 3.61 -19.01
N PRO A 413 -13.03 2.72 -19.71
CA PRO A 413 -14.34 3.04 -20.26
C PRO A 413 -15.30 3.61 -19.20
N ILE A 414 -16.12 4.60 -19.58
CA ILE A 414 -17.08 5.23 -18.65
C ILE A 414 -18.04 4.22 -17.99
N GLN A 415 -18.42 3.15 -18.70
CA GLN A 415 -19.23 2.06 -18.16
C GLN A 415 -18.51 1.29 -17.04
N ASP A 416 -17.23 0.94 -17.24
CA ASP A 416 -16.40 0.29 -16.23
C ASP A 416 -16.15 1.23 -15.03
N ARG A 417 -15.95 2.53 -15.27
CA ARG A 417 -15.85 3.56 -14.19
C ARG A 417 -17.14 3.69 -13.38
N LEU A 418 -18.30 3.73 -14.03
CA LEU A 418 -19.60 3.81 -13.35
C LEU A 418 -19.90 2.52 -12.57
N ARG A 419 -19.60 1.34 -13.12
CA ARG A 419 -19.74 0.07 -12.40
C ARG A 419 -18.79 -0.01 -11.20
N LEU A 420 -17.56 0.47 -11.35
CA LEU A 420 -16.62 0.57 -10.24
C LEU A 420 -17.13 1.55 -9.17
N ARG A 421 -17.70 2.70 -9.54
CA ARG A 421 -18.33 3.64 -8.59
C ARG A 421 -19.42 2.95 -7.77
N GLU A 422 -20.30 2.16 -8.38
CA GLU A 422 -21.36 1.42 -7.66
C GLU A 422 -20.79 0.47 -6.60
N LEU A 423 -19.72 -0.26 -6.92
CA LEU A 423 -19.10 -1.24 -6.02
C LEU A 423 -18.44 -0.60 -4.78
N TYR A 424 -18.05 0.67 -4.86
CA TYR A 424 -17.45 1.43 -3.74
C TYR A 424 -18.37 2.54 -3.23
N LEU A 425 -19.62 2.65 -3.70
CA LEU A 425 -20.56 3.73 -3.34
C LEU A 425 -20.72 3.87 -1.82
N ALA A 426 -20.78 2.73 -1.13
CA ALA A 426 -20.77 2.64 0.32
C ALA A 426 -19.57 3.33 0.98
N ASP A 427 -18.34 3.15 0.47
CA ASP A 427 -17.15 3.83 1.01
C ASP A 427 -17.23 5.35 0.79
N PHE A 428 -17.72 5.79 -0.38
CA PHE A 428 -17.92 7.22 -0.66
C PHE A 428 -18.93 7.85 0.29
N GLU A 429 -20.08 7.21 0.50
CA GLU A 429 -21.16 7.72 1.37
C GLU A 429 -20.83 7.65 2.87
N LEU A 430 -20.26 6.54 3.35
CA LEU A 430 -19.92 6.33 4.77
C LEU A 430 -18.77 7.25 5.24
N PHE A 431 -17.84 7.59 4.35
CA PHE A 431 -16.62 8.33 4.70
C PHE A 431 -16.57 9.75 4.11
N GLY A 432 -17.58 10.18 3.34
CA GLY A 432 -17.70 11.55 2.86
C GLY A 432 -16.72 11.91 1.73
N TYR A 433 -16.44 10.96 0.84
CA TYR A 433 -15.65 11.20 -0.38
C TYR A 433 -16.57 11.41 -1.59
N ASP A 434 -16.15 12.23 -2.55
CA ASP A 434 -16.88 12.40 -3.80
C ASP A 434 -16.81 11.12 -4.66
N SER A 435 -17.98 10.55 -4.95
CA SER A 435 -18.14 9.35 -5.78
C SER A 435 -17.99 9.62 -7.28
N MET A 436 -18.15 10.85 -7.75
CA MET A 436 -18.17 11.21 -9.18
C MET A 436 -17.43 12.54 -9.45
N PRO A 437 -16.15 12.66 -9.07
CA PRO A 437 -15.40 13.90 -9.27
C PRO A 437 -15.17 14.16 -10.78
N PRO A 438 -15.35 15.40 -11.25
CA PRO A 438 -15.51 15.70 -12.68
C PRO A 438 -14.23 15.49 -13.52
N ASP A 439 -13.07 15.38 -12.90
CA ASP A 439 -11.80 15.04 -13.54
C ASP A 439 -11.64 13.52 -13.77
N LEU A 440 -12.35 12.67 -13.02
CA LEU A 440 -12.44 11.22 -13.28
C LEU A 440 -13.69 10.83 -14.08
N PHE A 441 -14.67 11.73 -14.19
CA PHE A 441 -15.93 11.55 -14.92
C PHE A 441 -16.25 12.73 -15.89
N PRO A 442 -15.31 13.19 -16.74
CA PRO A 442 -15.50 14.38 -17.59
C PRO A 442 -16.63 14.23 -18.63
N GLU A 443 -17.07 13.01 -18.92
CA GLU A 443 -18.22 12.73 -19.78
C GLU A 443 -19.56 13.09 -19.12
N ILE A 444 -19.62 13.05 -17.78
CA ILE A 444 -20.81 13.38 -17.01
C ILE A 444 -20.81 14.88 -16.73
N ARG A 445 -21.52 15.63 -17.57
CA ARG A 445 -21.78 17.05 -17.30
C ARG A 445 -22.51 17.19 -15.97
N GLN A 446 -21.88 17.91 -15.03
CA GLN A 446 -22.57 18.36 -13.82
C GLN A 446 -23.70 19.31 -14.23
N THR A 447 -24.94 18.87 -14.07
CA THR A 447 -26.12 19.72 -14.18
C THR A 447 -26.27 20.49 -12.88
N ASN A 448 -25.90 21.78 -12.91
CA ASN A 448 -26.17 22.75 -11.85
C ASN A 448 -27.67 22.90 -11.57
#